data_AF-A0A921E2V9-F1
#
_entry.id   AF-A0A921E2V9-F1
#
_cell.length_a   1.000
_cell.length_b   1.000
_cell.length_c   1.000
_cell.angle_alpha   90.00
_cell.angle_beta   90.00
_cell.angle_gamma   90.00
#
_symmetry.space_group_name_H-M   'P 1'
#
loop_
_entity.id
_entity.type
_entity.pdbx_description
1 polymer ?
#
loop_
_entity_poly.entity_id
_entity_poly.type
_entity_poly.pdbx_seq_one_letter_code
_entity_poly.pdbx_strand_id
1 'polypeptide(L)'
;MTRLEHAFERFLFACRWLLAPFYAALTVALVVLLVRLLLELGHVVTHALESSESQTILGVLALVDLTFTASLLIIVIFSGYENFVSKFDHTDHKDWPTWMGTIDFSGLKLKLISSIVAISAIQLLKSFLDVKNYSDRDLGWLVGIHMVFVISGLLMALTDRLSAGHHEK
;
A
#
# COMPACT_ATOMS: atom_id res chain seq x y z
N MET A 1 -21.84 24.19 -31.26
CA MET A 1 -21.61 23.57 -29.94
C MET A 1 -22.24 24.46 -28.89
N THR A 2 -23.10 23.92 -28.03
CA THR A 2 -24.06 24.72 -27.24
C THR A 2 -23.41 25.26 -25.96
N ARG A 3 -23.89 26.38 -25.40
CA ARG A 3 -23.37 26.93 -24.13
C ARG A 3 -23.56 25.98 -22.94
N LEU A 4 -24.57 25.12 -23.01
CA LEU A 4 -24.86 24.08 -22.01
C LEU A 4 -23.79 22.98 -21.99
N GLU A 5 -23.30 22.58 -23.16
CA GLU A 5 -22.24 21.59 -23.33
C GLU A 5 -20.93 22.05 -22.65
N HIS A 6 -20.49 23.29 -22.92
CA HIS A 6 -19.29 23.86 -22.29
C HIS A 6 -19.42 24.05 -20.77
N ALA A 7 -20.63 24.38 -20.28
CA ALA A 7 -20.88 24.51 -18.85
C ALA A 7 -20.83 23.14 -18.15
N PHE A 8 -21.39 22.11 -18.79
CA PHE A 8 -21.35 20.73 -18.30
C PHE A 8 -19.92 20.15 -18.31
N GLU A 9 -19.16 20.38 -19.38
CA GLU A 9 -17.74 19.99 -19.44
C GLU A 9 -16.93 20.66 -18.34
N ARG A 10 -17.07 21.98 -18.14
CA ARG A 10 -16.37 22.68 -17.04
C ARG A 10 -16.75 22.14 -15.66
N PHE A 11 -18.02 21.78 -15.46
CA PHE A 11 -18.47 21.16 -14.23
C PHE A 11 -17.83 19.78 -14.03
N LEU A 12 -17.86 18.91 -15.04
CA LEU A 12 -17.20 17.61 -15.00
C LEU A 12 -15.69 17.72 -14.74
N PHE A 13 -15.01 18.67 -15.38
CA PHE A 13 -13.59 18.94 -15.13
C PHE A 13 -13.31 19.51 -13.74
N ALA A 14 -14.26 20.20 -13.11
CA ALA A 14 -14.12 20.69 -11.75
C ALA A 14 -14.31 19.58 -10.70
N CYS A 15 -15.11 18.55 -10.99
CA CYS A 15 -15.34 17.42 -10.09
C CYS A 15 -14.06 16.70 -9.65
N ARG A 16 -12.97 16.78 -10.42
CA ARG A 16 -11.67 16.22 -10.02
C ARG A 16 -11.16 16.78 -8.68
N TRP A 17 -11.46 18.03 -8.37
CA TRP A 17 -11.06 18.68 -7.12
C TRP A 17 -11.76 18.09 -5.90
N LEU A 18 -12.85 17.34 -6.08
CA LEU A 18 -13.47 16.57 -5.00
C LEU A 18 -12.52 15.52 -4.42
N LEU A 19 -11.52 15.05 -5.19
CA LEU A 19 -10.52 14.09 -4.72
C LEU A 19 -9.43 14.72 -3.86
N ALA A 20 -9.16 16.03 -4.00
CA ALA A 20 -8.14 16.74 -3.22
C ALA A 20 -8.27 16.54 -1.69
N PRO A 21 -9.46 16.68 -1.06
CA PRO A 21 -9.62 16.41 0.38
C PRO A 21 -9.38 14.94 0.77
N PHE A 22 -9.60 13.97 -0.13
CA PHE A 22 -9.27 12.57 0.15
C PHE A 22 -7.76 12.38 0.26
N TYR A 23 -6.97 12.99 -0.64
CA TYR A 23 -5.51 12.94 -0.55
C TYR A 23 -4.97 13.67 0.69
N ALA A 24 -5.63 14.77 1.11
CA ALA A 24 -5.33 15.41 2.38
C ALA A 24 -5.59 14.48 3.58
N ALA A 25 -6.74 13.78 3.59
CA ALA A 25 -7.04 12.79 4.63
C ALA A 25 -6.04 11.63 4.66
N LEU A 26 -5.59 11.14 3.49
CA LEU A 26 -4.54 10.12 3.40
C LEU A 26 -3.19 10.62 3.94
N THR A 27 -2.89 11.91 3.75
CA THR A 27 -1.70 12.54 4.34
C THR A 27 -1.78 12.56 5.87
N VAL A 28 -2.95 12.86 6.43
CA VAL A 28 -3.18 12.74 7.88
C VAL A 28 -3.02 11.29 8.35
N ALA A 29 -3.52 10.31 7.60
CA ALA A 29 -3.32 8.89 7.91
C ALA A 29 -1.83 8.50 7.91
N LEU A 30 -1.01 9.06 7.01
CA LEU A 30 0.44 8.86 7.01
C LEU A 30 1.10 9.37 8.30
N VAL A 31 0.66 10.53 8.82
CA VAL A 31 1.12 11.05 10.11
C VAL A 31 0.72 10.12 11.26
N VAL A 32 -0.50 9.58 11.22
CA VAL A 32 -0.95 8.60 12.22
C VAL A 32 -0.08 7.34 12.18
N LEU A 33 0.26 6.83 11.00
CA LEU A 33 1.18 5.70 10.86
C LEU A 33 2.58 6.00 11.40
N LEU A 34 3.10 7.22 11.17
CA LEU A 34 4.39 7.64 11.74
C LEU A 34 4.37 7.60 13.27
N VAL A 35 3.30 8.12 13.89
CA VAL A 35 3.15 8.05 15.35
C VAL A 35 3.09 6.59 15.83
N ARG A 36 2.36 5.72 15.12
CA ARG A 36 2.29 4.29 15.44
C ARG A 36 3.65 3.60 15.32
N LEU A 37 4.42 3.90 14.27
CA LEU A 37 5.78 3.38 14.08
C LEU A 37 6.68 3.77 15.27
N LEU A 38 6.63 5.02 15.72
CA LEU A 38 7.44 5.49 16.84
C LEU A 38 7.05 4.81 18.17
N LEU A 39 5.76 4.61 18.40
CA LEU A 39 5.28 3.90 19.59
C LEU A 39 5.70 2.43 19.59
N GLU A 40 5.54 1.75 18.45
CA GLU A 40 5.95 0.35 18.29
C GLU A 40 7.47 0.21 18.44
N LEU A 41 8.24 1.13 17.85
CA LEU A 41 9.70 1.15 17.98
C LEU A 41 10.13 1.29 19.44
N GLY A 42 9.48 2.21 20.17
CA GLY A 42 9.71 2.37 21.60
C GLY A 42 9.46 1.07 22.36
N HIS A 43 8.33 0.39 22.09
CA HIS A 43 7.98 -0.87 22.73
C HIS A 43 9.00 -1.98 22.45
N VAL A 44 9.42 -2.13 21.19
CA VAL A 44 10.41 -3.13 20.76
C VAL A 44 11.76 -2.86 21.41
N VAL A 45 12.23 -1.61 21.41
CA VAL A 45 13.54 -1.25 21.99
C VAL A 45 13.56 -1.50 23.48
N THR A 46 12.50 -1.13 24.22
CA THR A 46 12.48 -1.30 25.68
C THR A 46 12.37 -2.76 26.12
N HIS A 47 11.78 -3.63 25.29
CA HIS A 47 11.63 -5.07 25.62
C HIS A 47 12.66 -5.97 24.91
N ALA A 48 13.56 -5.42 24.09
CA ALA A 48 14.49 -6.21 23.26
C ALA A 48 15.42 -7.14 24.07
N LEU A 49 15.73 -6.77 25.32
CA LEU A 49 16.65 -7.53 26.17
C LEU A 49 15.94 -8.53 27.11
N GLU A 50 14.65 -8.36 27.33
CA GLU A 50 13.85 -9.16 28.27
C GLU A 50 12.88 -10.12 27.55
N SER A 51 12.55 -9.83 26.30
CA SER A 51 11.64 -10.62 25.49
C SER A 51 12.32 -11.84 24.85
N SER A 52 11.52 -12.84 24.48
CA SER A 52 12.04 -13.98 23.73
C SER A 52 12.49 -13.56 22.33
N GLU A 53 13.42 -14.31 21.74
CA GLU A 53 13.90 -14.08 20.36
C GLU A 53 12.73 -13.98 19.36
N SER A 54 11.74 -14.86 19.52
CA SER A 54 10.49 -14.82 18.75
C SER A 54 9.77 -13.47 18.88
N GLN A 55 9.55 -12.98 20.10
CA GLN A 55 8.87 -11.70 20.33
C GLN A 55 9.62 -10.51 19.73
N THR A 56 10.96 -10.52 19.80
CA THR A 56 11.80 -9.49 19.16
C THR A 56 11.63 -9.51 17.64
N ILE A 57 11.67 -10.69 17.01
CA ILE A 57 11.45 -10.85 15.57
C ILE A 57 10.08 -10.32 15.17
N LEU A 58 9.03 -10.62 15.94
CA LEU A 58 7.66 -10.15 15.68
C LEU A 58 7.53 -8.63 15.75
N GLY A 59 8.21 -8.00 16.71
CA GLY A 59 8.27 -6.55 16.84
C GLY A 59 8.93 -5.89 15.62
N VAL A 60 10.08 -6.41 15.19
CA VAL A 60 10.77 -5.92 13.97
C VAL A 60 9.87 -6.08 12.75
N LEU A 61 9.17 -7.21 12.64
CA LEU A 61 8.30 -7.49 11.51
C LEU A 61 7.10 -6.52 11.42
N ALA A 62 6.56 -6.11 12.57
CA ALA A 62 5.53 -5.06 12.64
C ALA A 62 6.05 -3.68 12.19
N LEU A 63 7.29 -3.32 12.55
CA LEU A 63 7.92 -2.07 12.08
C LEU A 63 8.13 -2.05 10.56
N VAL A 64 8.54 -3.20 10.00
CA VAL A 64 8.69 -3.37 8.55
C VAL A 64 7.35 -3.21 7.84
N ASP A 65 6.28 -3.81 8.36
CA ASP A 65 4.93 -3.67 7.82
C ASP A 65 4.43 -2.21 7.81
N LEU A 66 4.55 -1.51 8.95
CA LEU A 66 4.18 -0.09 9.04
C LEU A 66 4.94 0.78 8.02
N THR A 67 6.21 0.47 7.79
CA THR A 67 7.05 1.16 6.81
C THR A 67 6.60 0.90 5.36
N PHE A 68 6.26 -0.35 5.02
CA PHE A 68 5.73 -0.69 3.71
C PHE A 68 4.36 -0.07 3.46
N THR A 69 3.47 -0.11 4.44
CA THR A 69 2.15 0.54 4.40
C THR A 69 2.28 2.05 4.16
N ALA A 70 3.20 2.72 4.86
CA ALA A 70 3.47 4.14 4.67
C ALA A 70 4.01 4.45 3.26
N SER A 71 4.94 3.63 2.76
CA SER A 71 5.51 3.77 1.41
C SER A 71 4.44 3.61 0.32
N LEU A 72 3.53 2.66 0.50
CA LEU A 72 2.39 2.46 -0.39
C LEU A 72 1.42 3.65 -0.36
N LEU A 73 1.10 4.19 0.81
CA LEU A 73 0.27 5.39 0.92
C LEU A 73 0.87 6.58 0.18
N ILE A 74 2.18 6.80 0.32
CA ILE A 74 2.89 7.86 -0.42
C ILE A 74 2.67 7.68 -1.93
N ILE A 75 2.90 6.47 -2.44
CA ILE A 75 2.69 6.16 -3.86
C ILE A 75 1.25 6.48 -4.29
N VAL A 76 0.25 6.05 -3.51
CA VAL A 76 -1.17 6.30 -3.80
C VAL A 76 -1.52 7.78 -3.77
N ILE A 77 -0.99 8.54 -2.81
CA ILE A 77 -1.24 9.98 -2.68
C ILE A 77 -0.68 10.72 -3.89
N PHE A 78 0.60 10.52 -4.21
CA PHE A 78 1.25 11.27 -5.30
C PHE A 78 0.73 10.84 -6.67
N SER A 79 0.66 9.53 -6.93
CA SER A 79 0.16 9.01 -8.21
C SER A 79 -1.32 9.36 -8.42
N GLY A 80 -2.16 9.25 -7.38
CA GLY A 80 -3.56 9.61 -7.48
C GLY A 80 -3.76 11.11 -7.73
N TYR A 81 -3.05 11.96 -6.98
CA TYR A 81 -3.16 13.40 -7.15
C TYR A 81 -2.68 13.88 -8.52
N GLU A 82 -1.54 13.37 -9.00
CA GLU A 82 -0.99 13.73 -10.30
C GLU A 82 -1.88 13.29 -11.48
N ASN A 83 -2.40 12.06 -11.42
CA ASN A 83 -3.24 11.51 -12.49
C ASN A 83 -4.63 12.14 -12.56
N PHE A 84 -5.22 12.50 -11.40
CA PHE A 84 -6.63 12.91 -11.36
C PHE A 84 -6.84 14.39 -11.03
N VAL A 85 -6.00 15.01 -10.20
CA VAL A 85 -6.26 16.38 -9.71
C VAL A 85 -5.42 17.40 -10.44
N SER A 86 -4.09 17.32 -10.34
CA SER A 86 -3.19 18.30 -10.94
C SER A 86 -1.82 17.69 -11.19
N LYS A 87 -1.27 17.94 -12.38
CA LYS A 87 0.14 17.67 -12.64
C LYS A 87 1.00 18.58 -11.78
N PHE A 88 2.11 18.03 -11.27
CA PHE A 88 3.17 18.84 -10.69
C PHE A 88 4.00 19.42 -11.85
N ASP A 89 4.48 20.66 -11.71
CA ASP A 89 5.40 21.25 -12.69
C ASP A 89 6.82 20.80 -12.36
N HIS A 90 7.38 19.96 -13.21
CA HIS A 90 8.64 19.24 -12.97
C HIS A 90 9.86 19.95 -13.56
N THR A 91 9.67 21.12 -14.17
CA THR A 91 10.68 21.75 -15.03
C THR A 91 11.86 22.37 -14.28
N ASP A 92 11.78 22.57 -12.96
CA ASP A 92 12.79 23.31 -12.16
C ASP A 92 13.32 22.58 -10.91
N HIS A 93 13.04 21.27 -10.73
CA HIS A 93 13.42 20.56 -9.50
C HIS A 93 14.46 19.44 -9.72
N LYS A 94 15.72 19.76 -9.43
CA LYS A 94 16.89 18.85 -9.52
C LYS A 94 16.77 17.59 -8.65
N ASP A 95 15.94 17.62 -7.61
CA ASP A 95 15.76 16.53 -6.64
C ASP A 95 14.46 15.73 -6.86
N TRP A 96 13.76 15.92 -7.99
CA TRP A 96 12.54 15.15 -8.29
C TRP A 96 12.87 13.67 -8.56
N PRO A 97 12.33 12.72 -7.80
CA PRO A 97 12.66 11.31 -7.99
C PRO A 97 12.09 10.75 -9.31
N THR A 98 12.95 10.12 -10.11
CA THR A 98 12.59 9.60 -11.45
C THR A 98 11.49 8.54 -11.44
N TRP A 99 11.28 7.86 -10.31
CA TRP A 99 10.24 6.84 -10.14
C TRP A 99 8.83 7.41 -9.97
N MET A 100 8.68 8.72 -9.69
CA MET A 100 7.40 9.30 -9.28
C MET A 100 6.46 9.56 -10.47
N GLY A 101 6.98 9.74 -11.68
CA GLY A 101 6.19 10.01 -12.89
C GLY A 101 5.89 8.79 -13.79
N THR A 102 6.35 7.59 -13.44
CA THR A 102 6.23 6.38 -14.29
C THR A 102 5.43 5.25 -13.63
N ILE A 103 4.75 5.50 -12.51
CA ILE A 103 3.94 4.47 -11.85
C ILE A 103 2.64 4.30 -12.61
N ASP A 104 2.63 3.36 -13.54
CA ASP A 104 1.43 2.87 -14.22
C ASP A 104 0.46 2.19 -13.24
N PHE A 105 -0.85 2.34 -13.49
CA PHE A 105 -1.93 1.80 -12.66
C PHE A 105 -1.84 0.28 -12.51
N SER A 106 -1.42 -0.45 -13.54
CA SER A 106 -1.20 -1.90 -13.43
C SER A 106 -0.03 -2.24 -12.51
N GLY A 107 1.07 -1.49 -12.61
CA GLY A 107 2.19 -1.61 -11.66
C GLY A 107 1.80 -1.31 -10.21
N LEU A 108 0.89 -0.36 -10.00
CA LEU A 108 0.37 -0.01 -8.67
C LEU A 108 -0.53 -1.13 -8.10
N LYS A 109 -1.38 -1.77 -8.93
CA LYS A 109 -2.21 -2.91 -8.54
C LYS A 109 -1.36 -4.11 -8.07
N LEU A 110 -0.32 -4.46 -8.81
CA LEU A 110 0.57 -5.58 -8.45
C LEU A 110 1.34 -5.29 -7.16
N LYS A 111 1.86 -4.07 -6.98
CA LYS A 111 2.55 -3.67 -5.74
C LYS A 111 1.63 -3.74 -4.52
N LEU A 112 0.38 -3.30 -4.67
CA LEU A 112 -0.63 -3.38 -3.61
C LEU A 112 -0.89 -4.84 -3.19
N ILE A 113 -1.20 -5.72 -4.14
CA ILE A 113 -1.45 -7.13 -3.84
C ILE A 113 -0.22 -7.81 -3.25
N SER A 114 0.96 -7.56 -3.80
CA SER A 114 2.20 -8.12 -3.27
C SER A 114 2.43 -7.71 -1.81
N SER A 115 2.07 -6.47 -1.45
CA SER A 115 2.14 -5.99 -0.06
C SER A 115 1.15 -6.74 0.83
N ILE A 116 -0.11 -6.89 0.41
CA ILE A 116 -1.13 -7.64 1.17
C ILE A 116 -0.70 -9.09 1.40
N VAL A 117 -0.18 -9.76 0.37
CA VAL A 117 0.32 -11.15 0.49
C VAL A 117 1.47 -11.21 1.50
N ALA A 118 2.44 -10.28 1.43
CA ALA A 118 3.57 -10.24 2.36
C ALA A 118 3.12 -10.01 3.82
N ILE A 119 2.21 -9.06 4.06
CA ILE A 119 1.65 -8.78 5.39
C ILE A 119 0.90 -9.99 5.95
N SER A 120 0.13 -10.67 5.11
CA SER A 120 -0.57 -11.89 5.55
C SER A 120 0.39 -13.05 5.87
N ALA A 121 1.51 -13.17 5.16
CA ALA A 121 2.56 -14.15 5.46
C ALA A 121 3.22 -13.87 6.82
N ILE A 122 3.52 -12.59 7.07
CA ILE A 122 4.04 -12.07 8.33
C ILE A 122 3.11 -12.43 9.50
N GLN A 123 1.81 -12.17 9.33
CA GLN A 123 0.80 -12.46 10.35
C GLN A 123 0.67 -13.97 10.60
N LEU A 124 0.71 -14.78 9.54
CA LEU A 124 0.68 -16.24 9.67
C LEU A 124 1.92 -16.76 10.42
N LEU A 125 3.11 -16.24 10.09
CA LEU A 125 4.35 -16.56 10.81
C LEU A 125 4.25 -16.16 12.28
N LYS A 126 3.66 -15.01 12.58
CA LYS A 126 3.40 -14.55 13.96
C LYS A 126 2.56 -15.54 14.74
N SER A 127 1.44 -15.97 14.18
CA SER A 127 0.57 -16.95 14.83
C SER A 127 1.23 -18.32 14.98
N PHE A 128 2.09 -18.72 14.04
CA PHE A 128 2.87 -19.94 14.15
C PHE A 128 3.95 -19.89 15.23
N LEU A 129 4.62 -18.74 15.39
CA LEU A 129 5.64 -18.57 16.42
C LEU A 129 5.05 -18.49 17.84
N ASP A 130 3.78 -18.10 17.95
CA ASP A 130 3.02 -18.06 19.20
C ASP A 130 1.96 -19.17 19.28
N VAL A 131 2.25 -20.34 18.71
CA VAL A 131 1.31 -21.45 18.50
C VAL A 131 0.51 -21.86 19.74
N LYS A 132 1.07 -21.68 20.94
CA LYS A 132 0.41 -22.05 22.20
C LYS A 132 -0.82 -21.19 22.51
N ASN A 133 -0.90 -19.99 21.93
CA ASN A 133 -2.00 -19.04 22.12
C ASN A 133 -3.03 -19.07 20.98
N TYR A 134 -2.85 -19.93 19.97
CA TYR A 134 -3.77 -20.08 18.84
C TYR A 134 -4.31 -21.50 18.77
N SER A 135 -5.59 -21.67 18.44
CA SER A 135 -6.14 -23.00 18.20
C SER A 135 -5.74 -23.51 16.82
N ASP A 136 -5.72 -24.84 16.63
CA ASP A 136 -5.50 -25.47 15.32
C ASP A 136 -6.49 -24.97 14.26
N ARG A 137 -7.73 -24.64 14.69
CA ARG A 137 -8.75 -24.05 13.82
C ARG A 137 -8.37 -22.65 13.36
N ASP A 138 -7.84 -21.82 14.26
CA ASP A 138 -7.42 -20.46 13.93
C ASP A 138 -6.24 -20.48 12.97
N LEU A 139 -5.24 -21.33 13.23
CA LEU A 139 -4.10 -21.54 12.35
C LEU A 139 -4.53 -22.07 10.97
N GLY A 140 -5.46 -23.03 10.95
CA GLY A 140 -6.03 -23.55 9.69
C GLY A 140 -6.70 -22.45 8.85
N TRP A 141 -7.48 -21.57 9.48
CA TRP A 141 -8.09 -20.43 8.78
C TRP A 141 -7.07 -19.39 8.32
N LEU A 142 -6.05 -19.09 9.13
CA LEU A 142 -4.97 -18.17 8.75
C LEU A 142 -4.21 -18.70 7.52
N VAL A 143 -3.86 -19.99 7.51
CA VAL A 143 -3.24 -20.64 6.34
C VAL A 143 -4.18 -20.57 5.14
N GLY A 144 -5.46 -20.91 5.32
CA GLY A 144 -6.46 -20.88 4.25
C GLY A 144 -6.60 -19.49 3.61
N ILE A 145 -6.74 -18.45 4.42
CA ILE A 145 -6.86 -17.06 3.94
C ILE A 145 -5.56 -16.61 3.26
N HIS A 146 -4.40 -16.93 3.82
CA HIS A 146 -3.12 -16.61 3.19
C HIS A 146 -3.00 -17.24 1.80
N MET A 147 -3.39 -18.52 1.65
CA MET A 147 -3.40 -19.19 0.36
C MET A 147 -4.35 -18.54 -0.64
N VAL A 148 -5.51 -18.04 -0.19
CA VAL A 148 -6.42 -17.26 -1.06
C VAL A 148 -5.72 -16.01 -1.58
N PHE A 149 -5.04 -15.23 -0.72
CA PHE A 149 -4.31 -14.05 -1.17
C PHE A 149 -3.16 -14.38 -2.13
N VAL A 150 -2.39 -15.44 -1.86
CA VAL A 150 -1.31 -15.90 -2.75
C VAL A 150 -1.86 -16.27 -4.12
N ILE A 151 -2.93 -17.06 -4.17
CA ILE A 151 -3.56 -17.49 -5.42
C ILE A 151 -4.13 -16.28 -6.18
N SER A 152 -4.86 -15.39 -5.50
CA SER A 152 -5.40 -14.17 -6.13
C SER A 152 -4.30 -13.29 -6.71
N GLY A 153 -3.16 -13.15 -6.01
CA GLY A 153 -2.04 -12.37 -6.51
C GLY A 153 -1.31 -13.02 -7.69
N LEU A 154 -1.15 -14.34 -7.68
CA LEU A 154 -0.60 -15.07 -8.82
C LEU A 154 -1.51 -14.93 -10.06
N LEU A 155 -2.82 -15.08 -9.89
CA LEU A 155 -3.78 -14.90 -10.99
C LEU A 155 -3.71 -13.48 -11.57
N MET A 156 -3.64 -12.45 -10.73
CA MET A 156 -3.55 -11.08 -11.21
C MET A 156 -2.21 -10.80 -11.91
N ALA A 157 -1.10 -11.30 -11.39
CA ALA A 157 0.20 -11.20 -12.05
C ALA A 157 0.20 -11.91 -13.42
N LEU A 158 -0.50 -13.04 -13.55
CA LEU A 158 -0.67 -13.73 -14.83
C LEU A 158 -1.52 -12.90 -15.81
N THR A 159 -2.65 -12.34 -15.37
CA THR A 159 -3.51 -11.48 -16.20
C THR A 159 -2.76 -10.25 -16.72
N ASP A 160 -1.99 -9.58 -15.85
CA ASP A 160 -1.19 -8.43 -16.24
C ASP A 160 -0.10 -8.82 -17.24
N ARG A 161 0.57 -9.96 -17.05
CA ARG A 161 1.59 -10.46 -18.00
C ARG A 161 1.02 -10.79 -19.37
N LEU A 162 -0.17 -11.40 -19.41
CA LEU A 162 -0.87 -11.74 -20.67
C LEU A 162 -1.37 -10.49 -21.40
N SER A 163 -1.76 -9.45 -20.65
CA SER A 163 -2.21 -8.17 -21.20
C SER A 163 -1.06 -7.34 -21.76
N ALA A 164 0.11 -7.36 -21.10
CA ALA A 164 1.32 -6.69 -21.59
C ALA A 164 1.81 -7.26 -22.93
N GLY A 165 1.68 -8.58 -23.15
CA GLY A 165 2.06 -9.23 -24.41
C GLY A 165 1.17 -8.89 -25.62
N HIS A 166 0.02 -8.23 -25.43
CA HIS A 166 -0.85 -7.77 -26.52
C HIS A 166 -0.54 -6.34 -27.01
N HIS A 167 0.29 -5.57 -26.30
CA HIS A 167 0.70 -4.21 -26.69
C HIS A 167 1.94 -4.17 -27.60
N GLU A 168 2.55 -5.33 -27.89
CA GLU A 168 3.79 -5.45 -28.68
C GLU A 168 3.58 -6.09 -30.07
N LYS A 169 2.35 -6.05 -30.61
CA LYS A 169 2.03 -6.46 -31.99
C LYS A 169 1.30 -5.37 -32.75
#